data_AF-A0AAW9LFW4-F1
#
_entry.id   AF-A0AAW9LFW4-F1
#
_cell.length_a   1.000
_cell.length_b   1.000
_cell.length_c   1.000
_cell.angle_alpha   90.00
_cell.angle_beta   90.00
_cell.angle_gamma   90.00
#
_symmetry.space_group_name_H-M   'P 1'
#
loop_
_entity.id
_entity.type
_entity.pdbx_description
1 polymer ?
#
loop_
_entity_poly.entity_id
_entity_poly.type
_entity_poly.pdbx_seq_one_letter_code
_entity_poly.pdbx_strand_id
1 'polypeptide(L)'
;MEIRSLEATYVEVGVRPQSETGGIAPYRYGHGTISTSDRMVVRLETADGTAGWGELNPVHAPATTKSLVETDIADEVVGREVWEIEAVLDAFSWVDPYMANNPALGAVEMAMWDAYGKVLGEPVHRLLGGKVRDAVPFAFCLGIEDVETSREKAREARELGFPAIKTKGGRDWREDVERLVSIHDAVDEDALERLRVSV
;
A
#
# COMPACT_ATOMS: atom_id res chain seq x y z
N MET A 1 -18.26 21.39 -2.35
CA MET A 1 -18.39 19.99 -1.94
C MET A 1 -17.91 19.77 -0.50
N GLU A 2 -18.75 20.15 0.45
CA GLU A 2 -18.52 19.99 1.89
C GLU A 2 -18.49 18.52 2.32
N ILE A 3 -17.56 18.16 3.20
CA ILE A 3 -17.40 16.84 3.81
C ILE A 3 -18.36 16.70 5.00
N ARG A 4 -19.17 15.64 5.00
CA ARG A 4 -20.23 15.38 5.99
C ARG A 4 -19.82 14.38 7.06
N SER A 5 -19.02 13.38 6.71
CA SER A 5 -18.59 12.35 7.64
C SER A 5 -17.30 11.65 7.19
N LEU A 6 -16.63 11.05 8.18
CA LEU A 6 -15.56 10.09 8.00
C LEU A 6 -15.94 8.82 8.77
N GLU A 7 -15.73 7.67 8.15
CA GLU A 7 -15.93 6.36 8.76
C GLU A 7 -14.72 5.48 8.48
N ALA A 8 -14.29 4.72 9.48
CA ALA A 8 -13.16 3.81 9.39
C ALA A 8 -13.60 2.37 9.69
N THR A 9 -13.33 1.47 8.74
CA THR A 9 -13.71 0.06 8.82
C THR A 9 -12.48 -0.83 8.71
N TYR A 10 -12.30 -1.68 9.71
CA TYR A 10 -11.27 -2.72 9.68
C TYR A 10 -11.68 -3.84 8.73
N VAL A 11 -10.74 -4.24 7.88
CA VAL A 11 -10.91 -5.34 6.93
C VAL A 11 -9.68 -6.23 6.99
N GLU A 12 -9.89 -7.53 7.03
CA GLU A 12 -8.84 -8.52 6.83
C GLU A 12 -8.92 -9.04 5.40
N VAL A 13 -7.85 -8.88 4.64
CA VAL A 13 -7.78 -9.34 3.25
C VAL A 13 -6.92 -10.61 3.18
N GLY A 14 -7.49 -11.71 2.70
CA GLY A 14 -6.74 -12.94 2.50
C GLY A 14 -5.63 -12.77 1.45
N VAL A 15 -4.44 -13.27 1.75
CA VAL A 15 -3.33 -13.28 0.77
C VAL A 15 -3.30 -14.63 0.07
N ARG A 16 -3.18 -14.63 -1.26
CA ARG A 16 -3.22 -15.85 -2.07
C ARG A 16 -2.13 -16.86 -1.63
N PRO A 17 -2.47 -18.13 -1.37
CA PRO A 17 -1.52 -19.17 -0.98
C PRO A 17 -0.46 -19.47 -2.04
N GLN A 18 0.79 -19.73 -1.65
CA GLN A 18 1.89 -20.08 -2.55
C GLN A 18 1.66 -21.34 -3.39
N SER A 19 0.75 -22.21 -2.96
CA SER A 19 0.30 -23.38 -3.73
C SER A 19 -0.53 -23.02 -4.98
N GLU A 20 -1.00 -21.77 -5.07
CA GLU A 20 -1.68 -21.23 -6.25
C GLU A 20 -0.74 -20.36 -7.08
N THR A 21 -1.01 -20.29 -8.39
CA THR A 21 -0.24 -19.45 -9.30
C THR A 21 -0.29 -17.97 -8.89
N GLY A 22 0.89 -17.35 -8.78
CA GLY A 22 1.10 -15.98 -8.33
C GLY A 22 0.85 -15.77 -6.83
N GLY A 23 0.62 -16.84 -6.07
CA GLY A 23 0.42 -16.76 -4.63
C GLY A 23 1.71 -16.57 -3.84
N ILE A 24 1.60 -15.86 -2.71
CA ILE A 24 2.73 -15.44 -1.88
C ILE A 24 2.56 -15.75 -0.39
N ALA A 25 1.38 -16.23 0.06
CA ALA A 25 1.14 -16.63 1.44
C ALA A 25 1.64 -18.06 1.74
N PRO A 26 2.29 -18.32 2.88
CA PRO A 26 2.66 -17.36 3.91
C PRO A 26 3.78 -16.42 3.43
N TYR A 27 3.57 -15.11 3.54
CA TYR A 27 4.57 -14.12 3.15
C TYR A 27 5.53 -13.87 4.30
N ARG A 28 6.72 -14.45 4.22
CA ARG A 28 7.77 -14.32 5.25
C ARG A 28 8.68 -13.13 4.98
N TYR A 29 9.00 -12.37 6.01
CA TYR A 29 9.99 -11.29 5.98
C TYR A 29 10.88 -11.36 7.23
N GLY A 30 11.85 -10.45 7.36
CA GLY A 30 12.85 -10.48 8.42
C GLY A 30 12.27 -10.60 9.83
N HIS A 31 11.13 -9.96 10.10
CA HIS A 31 10.53 -9.87 11.44
C HIS A 31 9.25 -10.68 11.64
N GLY A 32 8.76 -11.40 10.62
CA GLY A 32 7.49 -12.09 10.75
C GLY A 32 7.03 -12.85 9.52
N THR A 33 5.79 -13.32 9.61
CA THR A 33 5.08 -14.06 8.57
C THR A 33 3.64 -13.62 8.56
N ILE A 34 3.08 -13.31 7.40
CA ILE A 34 1.67 -12.94 7.24
C ILE A 34 0.97 -13.86 6.23
N SER A 35 -0.27 -14.24 6.50
CA SER A 35 -1.15 -14.93 5.56
C SER A 35 -2.40 -14.11 5.21
N THR A 36 -2.59 -13.00 5.93
CA THR A 36 -3.64 -12.02 5.76
C THR A 36 -2.99 -10.64 5.71
N SER A 37 -3.72 -9.66 5.16
CA SER A 37 -3.32 -8.27 5.15
C SER A 37 -4.39 -7.46 5.86
N ASP A 38 -4.03 -6.97 7.04
CA ASP A 38 -4.88 -6.11 7.84
C ASP A 38 -4.96 -4.73 7.20
N ARG A 39 -6.18 -4.19 7.09
CA ARG A 39 -6.44 -2.88 6.51
C ARG A 39 -7.44 -2.11 7.33
N MET A 40 -7.26 -0.80 7.35
CA MET A 40 -8.28 0.14 7.74
C MET A 40 -8.70 0.91 6.49
N VAL A 41 -9.95 0.73 6.09
CA VAL A 41 -10.55 1.44 4.95
C VAL A 41 -11.30 2.64 5.49
N VAL A 42 -10.97 3.82 4.97
CA VAL A 42 -11.62 5.09 5.32
C VAL A 42 -12.60 5.46 4.21
N ARG A 43 -13.81 5.80 4.61
CA ARG A 43 -14.85 6.35 3.73
C ARG A 43 -15.17 7.77 4.15
N LEU A 44 -15.07 8.70 3.20
CA LEU A 44 -15.51 10.08 3.32
C LEU A 44 -16.81 10.25 2.56
N GLU A 45 -17.82 10.90 3.15
CA GLU A 45 -19.05 11.28 2.45
C GLU A 45 -19.17 12.80 2.35
N THR A 46 -19.62 13.29 1.20
CA THR A 46 -19.83 14.72 0.94
C THR A 46 -21.30 15.10 0.90
N ALA A 47 -21.59 16.39 0.88
CA ALA A 47 -22.95 16.94 0.91
C ALA A 47 -23.84 16.53 -0.27
N ASP A 48 -23.28 16.14 -1.41
CA ASP A 48 -24.04 15.65 -2.57
C ASP A 48 -24.12 14.11 -2.63
N GLY A 49 -23.58 13.42 -1.62
CA GLY A 49 -23.52 11.96 -1.55
C GLY A 49 -22.30 11.35 -2.24
N THR A 50 -21.38 12.13 -2.82
CA THR A 50 -20.13 11.61 -3.36
C THR A 50 -19.29 11.01 -2.24
N ALA A 51 -18.82 9.78 -2.46
CA ALA A 51 -17.98 9.05 -1.52
C ALA A 51 -16.52 8.97 -2.00
N GLY A 52 -15.60 9.35 -1.11
CA GLY A 52 -14.15 9.17 -1.27
C GLY A 52 -13.63 8.02 -0.43
N TRP A 53 -12.59 7.34 -0.90
CA TRP A 53 -12.00 6.17 -0.24
C TRP A 53 -10.49 6.30 -0.07
N GLY A 54 -10.02 5.89 1.11
CA GLY A 54 -8.60 5.73 1.39
C GLY A 54 -8.35 4.49 2.23
N GLU A 55 -7.07 4.13 2.37
CA GLU A 55 -6.66 2.89 3.01
C GLU A 55 -5.36 3.08 3.79
N LEU A 56 -5.22 2.41 4.93
CA LEU A 56 -3.93 2.24 5.58
C LEU A 56 -3.74 0.82 6.11
N ASN A 57 -2.48 0.46 6.35
CA ASN A 57 -2.13 -0.66 7.21
C ASN A 57 -2.16 -0.18 8.67
N PRO A 58 -3.01 -0.74 9.55
CA PRO A 58 -3.12 -0.29 10.93
C PRO A 58 -1.83 -0.60 11.72
N VAL A 59 -1.21 0.44 12.28
CA VAL A 59 -0.03 0.33 13.16
C VAL A 59 -0.43 0.05 14.61
N HIS A 60 -1.62 0.50 14.98
CA HIS A 60 -2.22 0.31 16.30
C HIS A 60 -3.42 -0.63 16.22
N ALA A 61 -3.97 -1.00 17.37
CA ALA A 61 -5.22 -1.75 17.43
C ALA A 61 -6.29 -1.10 16.52
N PRO A 62 -7.11 -1.88 15.81
CA PRO A 62 -8.11 -1.34 14.90
C PRO A 62 -9.03 -0.29 15.54
N ALA A 63 -9.41 -0.48 16.80
CA ALA A 63 -10.21 0.48 17.56
C ALA A 63 -9.51 1.83 17.77
N THR A 64 -8.19 1.82 18.03
CA THR A 64 -7.39 3.05 18.17
C THR A 64 -7.31 3.81 16.85
N THR A 65 -7.02 3.10 15.76
CA THR A 65 -6.97 3.70 14.42
C THR A 65 -8.33 4.28 14.02
N LYS A 66 -9.42 3.54 14.28
CA LYS A 66 -10.78 3.99 14.03
C LYS A 66 -11.12 5.24 14.82
N SER A 67 -10.81 5.26 16.12
CA SER A 67 -11.03 6.44 16.97
C SER A 67 -10.29 7.65 16.41
N LEU A 68 -9.01 7.51 16.08
CA LEU A 68 -8.20 8.62 15.54
C LEU A 68 -8.82 9.21 14.26
N VAL A 69 -9.31 8.37 13.35
CA VAL A 69 -9.98 8.84 12.12
C VAL A 69 -11.32 9.50 12.42
N GLU A 70 -12.15 8.88 13.24
CA GLU A 70 -13.55 9.29 13.48
C GLU A 70 -13.70 10.39 14.54
N THR A 71 -12.64 10.70 15.29
CA THR A 71 -12.60 11.81 16.25
C THR A 71 -11.59 12.87 15.81
N ASP A 72 -10.31 12.62 16.05
CA ASP A 72 -9.29 13.68 16.02
C ASP A 72 -9.08 14.23 14.60
N ILE A 73 -9.08 13.35 13.60
CA ILE A 73 -8.98 13.78 12.20
C ILE A 73 -10.33 14.34 11.69
N ALA A 74 -11.44 13.72 12.08
CA ALA A 74 -12.78 14.19 11.70
C ALA A 74 -13.09 15.60 12.19
N ASP A 75 -12.65 15.97 13.39
CA ASP A 75 -12.85 17.31 13.98
C ASP A 75 -12.24 18.43 13.11
N GLU A 76 -11.17 18.13 12.39
CA GLU A 76 -10.52 19.07 11.48
C GLU A 76 -11.09 19.02 10.06
N VAL A 77 -11.60 17.87 9.63
CA VAL A 77 -11.96 17.60 8.22
C VAL A 77 -13.44 17.76 7.92
N VAL A 78 -14.34 17.42 8.84
CA VAL A 78 -15.79 17.54 8.64
C VAL A 78 -16.19 19.01 8.60
N GLY A 79 -16.99 19.38 7.60
CA GLY A 79 -17.37 20.77 7.32
C GLY A 79 -16.41 21.51 6.38
N ARG A 80 -15.25 20.94 6.05
CA ARG A 80 -14.36 21.45 5.00
C ARG A 80 -14.78 20.98 3.62
N GLU A 81 -14.21 21.61 2.61
CA GLU A 81 -14.34 21.25 1.22
C GLU A 81 -13.31 20.18 0.82
N VAL A 82 -13.68 19.23 -0.05
CA VAL A 82 -12.76 18.14 -0.48
C VAL A 82 -11.48 18.60 -1.16
N TRP A 83 -11.42 19.84 -1.66
CA TRP A 83 -10.24 20.43 -2.29
C TRP A 83 -9.34 21.20 -1.33
N GLU A 84 -9.69 21.28 -0.04
CA GLU A 84 -8.87 21.91 1.02
C GLU A 84 -7.80 20.96 1.60
N ILE A 85 -7.27 20.05 0.79
CA ILE A 85 -6.35 18.98 1.22
C ILE A 85 -5.11 19.55 1.92
N GLU A 86 -4.43 20.52 1.31
CA GLU A 86 -3.24 21.15 1.90
C GLU A 86 -3.56 21.89 3.21
N ALA A 87 -4.74 22.51 3.32
CA ALA A 87 -5.15 23.18 4.55
C ALA A 87 -5.34 22.18 5.71
N VAL A 88 -5.89 20.99 5.41
CA VAL A 88 -5.99 19.88 6.37
C VAL A 88 -4.59 19.39 6.77
N LEU A 89 -3.71 19.12 5.81
CA LEU A 89 -2.34 18.65 6.09
C LEU A 89 -1.55 19.69 6.92
N ASP A 90 -1.66 20.96 6.56
CA ASP A 90 -1.03 22.06 7.29
C ASP A 90 -1.54 22.11 8.74
N ALA A 91 -2.85 21.99 8.97
CA ALA A 91 -3.44 22.01 10.31
C ALA A 91 -2.81 20.97 11.25
N PHE A 92 -2.54 19.75 10.76
CA PHE A 92 -1.87 18.72 11.54
C PHE A 92 -0.37 18.96 11.69
N SER A 93 0.31 19.47 10.66
CA SER A 93 1.75 19.71 10.72
C SER A 93 2.17 20.79 11.75
N TRP A 94 1.33 21.80 11.96
CA TRP A 94 1.58 22.87 12.94
C TRP A 94 1.27 22.46 14.38
N VAL A 95 0.29 21.58 14.57
CA VAL A 95 -0.21 21.20 15.90
C VAL A 95 0.54 19.98 16.45
N ASP A 96 0.84 18.99 15.62
CA ASP A 96 1.56 17.79 16.03
C ASP A 96 2.41 17.22 14.87
N PRO A 97 3.75 17.37 14.92
CA PRO A 97 4.62 16.83 13.87
C PRO A 97 4.57 15.29 13.77
N TYR A 98 4.09 14.59 14.80
CA TYR A 98 3.86 13.14 14.73
C TYR A 98 2.59 12.80 13.94
N MET A 99 1.57 13.66 13.96
CA MET A 99 0.36 13.49 13.15
C MET A 99 0.60 13.74 11.67
N ALA A 100 1.52 14.65 11.31
CA ALA A 100 1.89 14.91 9.91
C ALA A 100 2.40 13.66 9.16
N ASN A 101 2.95 12.69 9.90
CA ASN A 101 3.46 11.43 9.34
C ASN A 101 2.57 10.22 9.68
N ASN A 102 1.36 10.46 10.19
CA ASN A 102 0.48 9.39 10.64
C ASN A 102 -0.25 8.75 9.43
N PRO A 103 -0.19 7.41 9.25
CA PRO A 103 -0.89 6.73 8.16
C PRO A 103 -2.40 6.96 8.14
N ALA A 104 -3.02 7.25 9.30
CA ALA A 104 -4.45 7.56 9.37
C ALA A 104 -4.77 8.85 8.61
N LEU A 105 -3.94 9.89 8.78
CA LEU A 105 -4.08 11.14 8.04
C LEU A 105 -3.89 10.92 6.53
N GLY A 106 -2.90 10.10 6.16
CA GLY A 106 -2.70 9.71 4.75
C GLY A 106 -3.90 8.99 4.14
N ALA A 107 -4.60 8.15 4.90
CA ALA A 107 -5.84 7.52 4.41
C ALA A 107 -6.99 8.52 4.23
N VAL A 108 -7.12 9.52 5.11
CA VAL A 108 -8.11 10.59 4.93
C VAL A 108 -7.75 11.47 3.72
N GLU A 109 -6.48 11.83 3.55
CA GLU A 109 -5.98 12.59 2.40
C GLU A 109 -6.26 11.86 1.07
N MET A 110 -6.01 10.55 1.00
CA MET A 110 -6.39 9.73 -0.16
C MET A 110 -7.91 9.75 -0.41
N ALA A 111 -8.74 9.68 0.65
CA ALA A 111 -10.19 9.75 0.52
C ALA A 111 -10.65 11.12 -0.01
N MET A 112 -10.01 12.22 0.41
CA MET A 112 -10.27 13.55 -0.12
C MET A 112 -9.90 13.66 -1.61
N TRP A 113 -8.74 13.13 -2.02
CA TRP A 113 -8.35 13.09 -3.44
C TRP A 113 -9.32 12.28 -4.31
N ASP A 114 -9.74 11.11 -3.84
CA ASP A 114 -10.71 10.27 -4.54
C ASP A 114 -12.07 10.98 -4.70
N ALA A 115 -12.58 11.59 -3.62
CA ALA A 115 -13.79 12.41 -3.69
C ALA A 115 -13.61 13.60 -4.63
N TYR A 116 -12.49 14.32 -4.56
CA TYR A 116 -12.22 15.47 -5.41
C TYR A 116 -12.23 15.10 -6.89
N GLY A 117 -11.56 14.00 -7.27
CA GLY A 117 -11.61 13.48 -8.63
C GLY A 117 -13.03 13.15 -9.09
N LYS A 118 -13.81 12.46 -8.24
CA LYS A 118 -15.20 12.10 -8.54
C LYS A 118 -16.12 13.30 -8.72
N VAL A 119 -15.99 14.33 -7.87
CA VAL A 119 -16.75 15.58 -7.96
C VAL A 119 -16.49 16.30 -9.29
N LEU A 120 -15.24 16.27 -9.76
CA LEU A 120 -14.87 16.88 -11.05
C LEU A 120 -15.08 15.97 -12.26
N GLY A 121 -15.38 14.68 -12.05
CA GLY A 121 -15.42 13.68 -13.12
C GLY A 121 -14.06 13.41 -13.76
N GLU A 122 -12.97 13.59 -13.02
CA GLU A 122 -11.59 13.47 -13.51
C GLU A 122 -10.78 12.48 -12.66
N PRO A 123 -9.92 11.64 -13.25
CA PRO A 123 -9.00 10.80 -12.48
C PRO A 123 -7.96 11.66 -11.74
N VAL A 124 -7.60 11.26 -10.52
CA VAL A 124 -6.68 12.00 -9.61
C VAL A 124 -5.37 12.40 -10.30
N HIS A 125 -4.79 11.52 -11.12
CA HIS A 125 -3.52 11.82 -11.81
C HIS A 125 -3.61 13.04 -12.75
N ARG A 126 -4.80 13.44 -13.24
CA ARG A 126 -4.99 14.68 -14.02
C ARG A 126 -4.97 15.92 -13.14
N LEU A 127 -5.45 15.80 -11.91
CA LEU A 127 -5.34 16.85 -10.89
C LEU A 127 -3.89 17.04 -10.44
N LEU A 128 -3.10 15.96 -10.42
CA LEU A 128 -1.67 15.95 -10.05
C LEU A 128 -0.71 16.27 -11.22
N GLY A 129 -1.17 16.96 -12.25
CA GLY A 129 -0.32 17.42 -13.36
C GLY A 129 -0.35 16.55 -14.63
N GLY A 130 -1.15 15.50 -14.66
CA GLY A 130 -1.42 14.73 -15.87
C GLY A 130 -0.59 13.44 -16.02
N LYS A 131 -0.98 12.65 -17.02
CA LYS A 131 -0.37 11.36 -17.33
C LYS A 131 1.00 11.56 -18.00
N VAL A 132 2.03 10.89 -17.48
CA VAL A 132 3.40 10.91 -18.07
C VAL A 132 3.85 9.55 -18.60
N ARG A 133 3.05 8.50 -18.42
CA ARG A 133 3.29 7.13 -18.90
C ARG A 133 2.00 6.33 -18.93
N ASP A 134 1.92 5.32 -19.79
CA ASP A 134 0.75 4.44 -19.91
C ASP A 134 0.75 3.27 -18.91
N ALA A 135 1.93 2.83 -18.50
CA ALA A 135 2.10 1.72 -17.56
C ALA A 135 3.32 1.94 -16.65
N VAL A 136 3.35 1.22 -15.53
CA VAL A 136 4.47 1.18 -14.59
C VAL A 136 4.93 -0.27 -14.46
N PRO A 137 6.24 -0.57 -14.55
CA PRO A 137 6.76 -1.90 -14.29
C PRO A 137 6.42 -2.33 -12.86
N PHE A 138 5.85 -3.53 -12.71
CA PHE A 138 5.48 -4.08 -11.41
C PHE A 138 6.42 -5.24 -11.05
N ALA A 139 6.84 -5.29 -9.79
CA ALA A 139 7.79 -6.31 -9.32
C ALA A 139 7.06 -7.45 -8.59
N PHE A 140 7.44 -8.69 -8.89
CA PHE A 140 6.99 -9.83 -8.12
C PHE A 140 7.62 -9.79 -6.72
N CYS A 141 6.81 -9.71 -5.68
CA CYS A 141 7.27 -9.63 -4.30
C CYS A 141 7.34 -11.02 -3.68
N LEU A 142 8.55 -11.54 -3.54
CA LEU A 142 8.85 -12.83 -2.94
C LEU A 142 9.23 -12.67 -1.45
N GLY A 143 8.69 -13.53 -0.60
CA GLY A 143 9.07 -13.61 0.82
C GLY A 143 10.42 -14.30 1.02
N ILE A 144 10.79 -14.54 2.28
CA ILE A 144 11.93 -15.40 2.64
C ILE A 144 11.49 -16.86 2.52
N GLU A 145 12.05 -17.54 1.54
CA GLU A 145 11.85 -18.97 1.27
C GLU A 145 13.19 -19.70 1.23
N ASP A 146 13.20 -21.03 1.19
CA ASP A 146 14.42 -21.78 0.91
C ASP A 146 14.94 -21.51 -0.52
N VAL A 147 16.16 -21.98 -0.79
CA VAL A 147 16.88 -21.72 -2.04
C VAL A 147 16.15 -22.26 -3.28
N GLU A 148 15.53 -23.45 -3.18
CA GLU A 148 14.86 -24.08 -4.31
C GLU A 148 13.49 -23.45 -4.54
N THR A 149 12.69 -23.26 -3.49
CA THR A 149 11.41 -22.54 -3.60
C THR A 149 11.61 -21.13 -4.15
N SER A 150 12.69 -20.43 -3.74
CA SER A 150 13.03 -19.11 -4.28
C SER A 150 13.35 -19.15 -5.78
N ARG A 151 14.05 -20.19 -6.24
CA ARG A 151 14.37 -20.44 -7.66
C ARG A 151 13.11 -20.69 -8.48
N GLU A 152 12.23 -21.56 -8.00
CA GLU A 152 10.97 -21.91 -8.67
C GLU A 152 10.06 -20.70 -8.78
N LYS A 153 9.89 -19.93 -7.69
CA LYS A 153 9.09 -18.70 -7.70
C LYS A 153 9.68 -17.62 -8.61
N ALA A 154 11.00 -17.58 -8.77
CA ALA A 154 11.62 -16.67 -9.73
C ALA A 154 11.27 -17.02 -11.18
N ARG A 155 11.28 -18.31 -11.54
CA ARG A 155 10.82 -18.78 -12.85
C ARG A 155 9.34 -18.49 -13.06
N GLU A 156 8.50 -18.80 -12.07
CA GLU A 156 7.07 -18.49 -12.13
C GLU A 156 6.82 -17.00 -12.36
N ALA A 157 7.52 -16.12 -11.65
CA ALA A 157 7.41 -14.68 -11.86
C ALA A 157 7.73 -14.27 -13.31
N ARG A 158 8.71 -14.92 -13.94
CA ARG A 158 9.05 -14.70 -15.36
C ARG A 158 7.97 -15.22 -16.30
N GLU A 159 7.46 -16.42 -16.06
CA GLU A 159 6.34 -17.00 -16.83
C GLU A 159 5.09 -16.12 -16.77
N LEU A 160 4.85 -15.48 -15.63
CA LEU A 160 3.78 -14.49 -15.42
C LEU A 160 4.07 -13.11 -16.03
N GLY A 161 5.26 -12.91 -16.62
CA GLY A 161 5.63 -11.68 -17.32
C GLY A 161 6.11 -10.54 -16.42
N PHE A 162 6.50 -10.81 -15.17
CA PHE A 162 7.03 -9.77 -14.29
C PHE A 162 8.45 -9.36 -14.74
N PRO A 163 8.69 -8.05 -15.01
CA PRO A 163 10.00 -7.56 -15.43
C PRO A 163 11.02 -7.49 -14.29
N ALA A 164 10.56 -7.53 -13.04
CA ALA A 164 11.39 -7.38 -11.86
C ALA A 164 10.96 -8.32 -10.73
N ILE A 165 11.91 -8.72 -9.90
CA ILE A 165 11.69 -9.51 -8.69
C ILE A 165 12.25 -8.74 -7.51
N LYS A 166 11.43 -8.62 -6.47
CA LYS A 166 11.82 -8.08 -5.17
C LYS A 166 11.73 -9.20 -4.14
N THR A 167 12.82 -9.53 -3.46
CA THR A 167 12.82 -10.54 -2.40
C THR A 167 13.11 -9.93 -1.03
N LYS A 168 12.65 -10.61 0.01
CA LYS A 168 12.97 -10.30 1.41
C LYS A 168 14.24 -11.02 1.85
N GLY A 169 15.02 -10.38 2.72
CA GLY A 169 16.14 -10.99 3.44
C GLY A 169 16.16 -10.57 4.90
N GLY A 170 17.29 -10.74 5.57
CA GLY A 170 17.53 -10.20 6.92
C GLY A 170 17.44 -11.20 8.07
N ARG A 171 17.37 -12.52 7.80
CA ARG A 171 17.44 -13.56 8.84
C ARG A 171 18.85 -14.13 8.98
N ASP A 172 19.45 -14.56 7.88
CA ASP A 172 20.87 -14.92 7.78
C ASP A 172 21.40 -14.43 6.43
N TRP A 173 22.45 -13.61 6.45
CA TRP A 173 23.00 -13.01 5.24
C TRP A 173 23.63 -14.03 4.29
N ARG A 174 24.12 -15.18 4.79
CA ARG A 174 24.69 -16.24 3.95
C ARG A 174 23.60 -16.94 3.17
N GLU A 175 22.52 -17.31 3.86
CA GLU A 175 21.33 -17.87 3.20
C GLU A 175 20.72 -16.87 2.21
N ASP A 176 20.67 -15.59 2.56
CA ASP A 176 20.21 -14.55 1.64
C ASP A 176 21.08 -14.49 0.39
N VAL A 177 22.41 -14.54 0.50
CA VAL A 177 23.31 -14.57 -0.67
C VAL A 177 23.07 -15.81 -1.52
N GLU A 178 22.98 -16.99 -0.91
CA GLU A 178 22.72 -18.24 -1.63
C GLU A 178 21.38 -18.19 -2.40
N ARG A 179 20.33 -17.66 -1.75
CA ARG A 179 19.02 -17.47 -2.39
C ARG A 179 19.08 -16.46 -3.53
N LEU A 180 19.81 -15.35 -3.37
CA LEU A 180 19.94 -14.33 -4.42
C LEU A 180 20.66 -14.88 -5.64
N VAL A 181 21.75 -15.63 -5.44
CA VAL A 181 22.44 -16.33 -6.53
C VAL A 181 21.49 -17.31 -7.21
N SER A 182 20.74 -18.10 -6.42
CA SER A 182 19.77 -19.06 -6.97
C SER A 182 18.66 -18.40 -7.79
N ILE A 183 18.11 -17.28 -7.32
CA ILE A 183 17.11 -16.47 -8.04
C ILE A 183 17.72 -15.93 -9.33
N HIS A 184 18.92 -15.36 -9.26
CA HIS A 184 19.64 -14.81 -10.41
C HIS A 184 19.93 -15.88 -11.47
N ASP A 185 20.35 -17.08 -11.08
CA ASP A 185 20.64 -18.17 -12.01
C ASP A 185 19.37 -18.81 -12.59
N ALA A 186 18.21 -18.58 -11.98
CA ALA A 186 16.94 -19.16 -12.42
C ALA A 186 16.33 -18.46 -13.62
N VAL A 187 16.79 -17.25 -13.92
CA VAL A 187 16.19 -16.26 -14.81
C VAL A 187 17.30 -15.75 -15.73
N ASP A 188 17.06 -15.69 -17.04
CA ASP A 188 18.13 -15.35 -18.00
C ASP A 188 18.77 -13.98 -17.67
N GLU A 189 20.11 -13.85 -17.84
CA GLU A 189 20.89 -12.65 -17.45
C GLU A 189 20.38 -11.34 -18.09
N ASP A 190 19.79 -11.42 -19.29
CA ASP A 190 19.21 -10.27 -20.02
C ASP A 190 17.77 -9.94 -19.57
N ALA A 191 17.13 -10.80 -18.79
CA ALA A 191 15.68 -10.81 -18.59
C ALA A 191 15.24 -10.06 -17.32
N LEU A 192 16.08 -9.99 -16.29
CA LEU A 192 15.70 -9.42 -14.99
C LEU A 192 16.26 -8.01 -14.86
N GLU A 193 15.45 -7.01 -15.24
CA GLU A 193 15.90 -5.61 -15.26
C GLU A 193 16.41 -5.15 -13.89
N ARG A 194 15.80 -5.66 -12.79
CA ARG A 194 16.13 -5.28 -11.40
C ARG A 194 15.81 -6.40 -10.40
N LEU A 195 16.82 -6.99 -9.77
CA LEU A 195 16.68 -7.73 -8.51
C LEU A 195 16.86 -6.76 -7.34
N ARG A 196 15.90 -6.71 -6.42
CA ARG A 196 15.97 -5.84 -5.22
C ARG A 196 15.76 -6.65 -3.95
N VAL A 197 16.60 -6.38 -2.95
CA VAL A 197 16.46 -6.92 -1.60
C VAL A 197 15.87 -5.84 -0.71
N SER A 198 14.85 -6.21 0.07
CA SER A 198 14.44 -5.42 1.22
C SER A 198 14.69 -6.23 2.48
N VAL A 199 15.51 -5.68 3.36
CA VAL A 199 15.74 -6.16 4.72
C VAL A 199 14.53 -5.74 5.57
#